data_AF-A0A7C2ZTG7-F1
#
_entry.id   AF-A0A7C2ZTG7-F1
#
_cell.length_a   1.000
_cell.length_b   1.000
_cell.length_c   1.000
_cell.angle_alpha   90.00
_cell.angle_beta   90.00
_cell.angle_gamma   90.00
#
_symmetry.space_group_name_H-M   'P 1'
#
loop_
_entity.id
_entity.type
_entity.pdbx_description
1 polymer ?
#
loop_
_entity_poly.entity_id
_entity_poly.type
_entity_poly.pdbx_seq_one_letter_code
_entity_poly.pdbx_strand_id
1 'polypeptide(L)' 'MRTTVELSDEHRAALQAIAARRGLRGFSRVVQEAIDFYLRHHEAGAEARGELKKRRGAWTAEEAGELRRAIAELRRWLDS' A
#
# COMPACT_ATOMS: atom_id res chain seq x y z
N MET A 1 22.69 -4.91 5.30
CA MET A 1 23.21 -3.80 6.13
C MET A 1 22.59 -3.90 7.53
N ARG A 2 23.31 -3.54 8.60
CA ARG A 2 22.74 -3.48 9.96
C ARG A 2 22.35 -2.03 10.26
N THR A 3 21.10 -1.83 10.63
CA THR A 3 20.53 -0.51 10.97
C THR A 3 19.83 -0.62 12.31
N THR A 4 20.03 0.38 13.16
CA THR A 4 19.26 0.55 14.40
C THR A 4 18.11 1.51 14.13
N VAL A 5 16.90 1.14 14.56
CA VAL A 5 15.69 1.95 14.43
C VAL A 5 15.00 1.99 15.79
N GLU A 6 14.43 3.13 16.12
CA GLU A 6 13.62 3.28 17.32
C GLU A 6 12.23 2.67 17.10
N LEU A 7 11.74 1.93 18.10
CA LEU A 7 10.41 1.32 18.11
C LEU A 7 9.77 1.58 19.47
N SER A 8 8.46 1.84 19.48
CA SER A 8 7.71 1.83 20.74
C SER A 8 7.73 0.42 21.35
N ASP A 9 7.58 0.35 22.67
CA ASP A 9 7.51 -0.92 23.39
C ASP A 9 6.36 -1.81 22.88
N GLU A 10 5.23 -1.19 22.51
CA GLU A 10 4.07 -1.85 21.93
C GLU A 10 4.40 -2.50 20.58
N HIS A 11 5.05 -1.77 19.67
CA HIS A 11 5.48 -2.31 18.38
C HIS A 11 6.49 -3.45 18.56
N ARG A 12 7.44 -3.29 19.49
CA ARG A 12 8.42 -4.32 19.80
C ARG A 12 7.75 -5.59 20.33
N ALA A 13 6.79 -5.46 21.25
CA ALA A 13 6.03 -6.57 21.80
C ALA A 13 5.21 -7.30 20.73
N ALA A 14 4.52 -6.55 19.86
CA ALA A 14 3.76 -7.13 18.75
C ALA A 14 4.66 -7.91 17.78
N LEU A 15 5.79 -7.34 17.40
CA LEU A 15 6.79 -7.98 16.54
C LEU A 15 7.37 -9.26 17.17
N GLN A 16 7.65 -9.25 18.48
CA GLN A 16 8.09 -10.43 19.22
C GLN A 16 7.02 -11.52 19.25
N ALA A 17 5.76 -11.17 19.49
CA ALA A 17 4.66 -12.14 19.50
C ALA A 17 4.48 -12.82 18.14
N ILE A 18 4.59 -12.06 17.04
CA ILE A 18 4.54 -12.62 15.67
C ILE A 18 5.70 -13.58 15.44
N ALA A 19 6.92 -13.19 15.82
CA ALA A 19 8.10 -14.03 15.66
C ALA A 19 7.98 -15.34 16.46
N ALA A 20 7.53 -15.27 17.71
CA ALA A 20 7.33 -16.43 18.58
C ALA A 20 6.30 -17.40 17.99
N ARG A 21 5.15 -16.89 17.52
CA ARG A 21 4.12 -17.70 16.85
C ARG A 21 4.64 -18.41 15.59
N ARG A 22 5.64 -17.83 14.93
CA ARG A 22 6.27 -18.38 13.71
C ARG A 22 7.52 -19.23 14.00
N GLY A 23 7.88 -19.46 15.27
CA GLY A 23 9.08 -20.21 15.65
C GLY A 23 10.39 -19.51 15.25
N LEU A 24 10.37 -18.19 15.05
CA LEU A 24 11.52 -17.42 14.62
C LEU A 24 12.34 -16.93 15.82
N ARG A 25 13.67 -16.98 15.68
CA ARG A 25 14.59 -16.40 16.67
C ARG A 25 14.62 -14.88 16.51
N GLY A 26 13.80 -14.19 17.31
CA GLY A 26 13.68 -12.73 17.29
C GLY A 26 12.86 -12.19 16.10
N PHE A 27 12.63 -10.88 16.07
CA PHE A 27 11.67 -10.27 15.15
C PHE A 27 12.27 -9.64 13.89
N SER A 28 13.58 -9.73 13.68
CA SER A 28 14.25 -9.09 12.53
C SER A 28 13.70 -9.56 11.18
N ARG A 29 13.36 -10.85 11.04
CA ARG A 29 12.75 -11.38 9.82
C ARG A 29 11.35 -10.79 9.56
N VAL A 30 10.56 -10.62 10.63
CA VAL A 30 9.24 -9.98 10.55
C VAL A 30 9.35 -8.52 10.09
N VAL A 31 10.36 -7.80 10.59
CA VAL A 31 10.63 -6.42 10.17
C VAL A 31 11.01 -6.33 8.70
N GLN A 32 11.87 -7.23 8.20
CA GLN A 32 12.22 -7.26 6.78
C GLN A 32 11.00 -7.53 5.91
N GLU A 33 10.17 -8.52 6.27
CA GLU A 33 8.93 -8.82 5.55
C GLU A 33 7.96 -7.62 5.53
N ALA A 34 7.86 -6.88 6.63
CA ALA A 34 7.03 -5.69 6.71
C ALA A 34 7.56 -4.54 5.83
N ILE A 35 8.88 -4.34 5.79
CA ILE A 35 9.52 -3.36 4.90
C ILE A 35 9.27 -3.73 3.44
N ASP A 36 9.51 -5.00 3.08
CA ASP A 36 9.28 -5.49 1.71
C ASP A 36 7.81 -5.35 1.31
N PHE A 37 6.89 -5.66 2.22
CA PHE A 37 5.47 -5.46 2.01
C PHE A 37 5.16 -3.97 1.77
N TYR A 38 5.66 -3.09 2.63
CA TYR A 38 5.46 -1.65 2.50
C TYR A 38 5.99 -1.13 1.16
N LEU A 39 7.21 -1.48 0.79
CA LEU A 39 7.84 -1.03 -0.45
C LEU A 39 7.08 -1.54 -1.67
N ARG A 40 6.76 -2.84 -1.77
CA ARG A 40 6.00 -3.38 -2.91
C ARG A 40 4.63 -2.72 -3.07
N HIS A 41 3.92 -2.48 -1.98
CA HIS A 41 2.59 -1.86 -2.04
C HIS A 41 2.68 -0.36 -2.31
N HIS A 42 3.75 0.30 -1.85
CA HIS A 42 3.95 1.72 -2.07
C HIS A 42 4.52 2.02 -3.46
N GLU A 43 5.33 1.14 -4.05
CA GLU A 43 5.79 1.20 -5.44
C GLU A 43 4.62 0.99 -6.40
N ALA A 44 3.81 -0.06 -6.20
CA ALA A 44 2.59 -0.26 -6.99
C ALA A 44 1.64 0.93 -6.88
N GLY A 45 1.50 1.52 -5.69
CA GLY A 45 0.71 2.72 -5.47
C GLY A 45 1.33 3.99 -6.08
N ALA A 46 2.66 4.15 -6.05
CA ALA A 46 3.36 5.31 -6.57
C ALA A 46 3.46 5.27 -8.10
N GLU A 47 3.63 4.11 -8.71
CA GLU A 47 3.52 3.89 -10.15
C GLU A 47 2.09 4.11 -10.62
N ALA A 48 1.09 3.51 -9.95
CA ALA A 48 -0.31 3.74 -10.32
C ALA A 48 -0.71 5.22 -10.16
N ARG A 49 -0.29 5.89 -9.08
CA ARG A 49 -0.51 7.33 -8.89
C ARG A 49 0.31 8.17 -9.87
N GLY A 50 1.52 7.75 -10.23
CA GLY A 50 2.39 8.39 -11.20
C GLY A 50 1.82 8.33 -12.60
N GLU A 51 1.37 7.16 -13.05
CA GLU A 51 0.65 6.94 -14.31
C GLU A 51 -0.68 7.69 -14.32
N LEU A 52 -1.45 7.65 -13.24
CA LEU A 52 -2.68 8.44 -13.12
C LEU A 52 -2.40 9.95 -13.19
N LYS A 53 -1.29 10.42 -12.59
CA LYS A 53 -0.89 11.83 -12.62
C LYS A 53 -0.37 12.27 -14.00
N LYS A 54 0.35 11.39 -14.72
CA LYS A 54 0.73 11.60 -16.13
C LYS A 54 -0.51 11.67 -17.03
N ARG A 55 -1.48 10.77 -16.81
CA ARG A 55 -2.76 10.73 -17.55
C ARG A 55 -3.69 11.90 -17.22
N ARG A 56 -3.66 12.42 -15.98
CA ARG A 56 -4.43 13.61 -15.56
C ARG A 56 -4.08 14.87 -16.36
N GLY A 57 -2.88 14.94 -16.92
CA GLY A 57 -2.46 16.02 -17.83
C GLY A 57 -2.72 15.74 -19.31
N ALA A 58 -3.20 14.54 -19.68
CA ALA A 58 -3.33 14.08 -21.06
C ALA A 58 -4.78 13.77 -21.49
N TRP A 59 -5.75 13.88 -20.58
CA TRP A 59 -7.16 13.65 -20.94
C TRP A 59 -7.78 14.90 -21.52
N THR A 60 -8.42 14.73 -22.67
CA THR A 60 -9.38 15.69 -23.21
C THR A 60 -10.60 15.79 -22.28
N ALA A 61 -11.33 16.89 -22.35
CA ALA A 61 -12.52 17.10 -21.53
C ALA A 61 -13.57 16.00 -21.72
N GLU A 62 -13.57 15.39 -22.91
CA GLU A 62 -14.46 14.31 -23.34
C GLU A 62 -14.11 12.99 -22.64
N GLU A 63 -12.86 12.55 -22.68
CA GLU A 63 -12.39 11.33 -21.99
C GLU A 63 -12.58 11.42 -20.47
N ALA A 64 -12.35 12.60 -19.89
CA ALA A 64 -12.62 12.84 -18.48
C ALA A 64 -14.13 12.83 -18.16
N GLY A 65 -14.98 13.14 -19.14
CA GLY A 65 -16.44 13.06 -19.03
C GLY A 65 -16.93 11.62 -19.05
N GLU A 66 -16.40 10.79 -19.96
CA GLU A 66 -16.77 9.38 -20.10
C GLU A 66 -16.41 8.57 -18.87
N LEU A 67 -15.21 8.74 -18.31
CA LEU A 67 -14.82 8.04 -17.09
C LEU A 67 -15.70 8.42 -15.89
N ARG A 68 -16.10 9.70 -15.78
CA ARG A 68 -17.02 10.13 -14.71
C ARG A 68 -18.39 9.47 -14.85
N ARG A 69 -18.89 9.27 -16.07
CA ARG A 69 -20.15 8.55 -16.31
C ARG A 69 -20.04 7.07 -15.94
N ALA A 70 -18.96 6.40 -16.34
CA ALA A 70 -18.72 5.01 -15.99
C ALA A 70 -18.63 4.79 -14.46
N ILE A 71 -17.93 5.67 -13.74
CA ILE A 71 -17.86 5.62 -12.27
C ILE A 71 -19.23 5.84 -11.63
N ALA A 72 -20.04 6.76 -12.18
CA ALA A 72 -21.39 7.02 -11.68
C ALA A 72 -22.34 5.84 -11.91
N GLU A 73 -22.20 5.12 -13.03
CA GLU A 73 -22.96 3.89 -13.30
C GLU A 73 -22.57 2.76 -12.35
N LEU A 74 -21.27 2.56 -12.14
CA LEU A 74 -20.77 1.53 -11.23
C LEU A 74 -21.27 1.76 -9.80
N ARG A 75 -21.31 3.02 -9.37
CA ARG A 75 -21.80 3.41 -8.04
C ARG A 75 -23.32 3.17 -7.90
N ARG A 76 -24.10 3.49 -8.94
CA ARG A 76 -25.54 3.19 -8.96
C ARG A 76 -25.83 1.69 -8.89
N TRP A 77 -24.99 0.87 -9.50
CA TRP A 77 -25.13 -0.59 -9.46
C TRP A 77 -24.75 -1.20 -8.10
N LEU A 78 -23.83 -0.57 -7.37
CA LEU A 78 -23.44 -1.00 -6.02
C LEU A 78 -24.42 -0.52 -4.93
N ASP A 79 -25.13 0.58 -5.19
CA ASP A 79 -26.13 1.16 -4.29
C ASP A 79 -27.57 0.61 -4.54
N SER A 80 -27.72 -0.35 -5.47
CA SER A 80 -28.97 -1.05 -5.82
C SER A 80 -28.95 -2.51 -5.37
#